data_AF-A0A6I7FAZ3-F1
#
_entry.id   AF-A0A6I7FAZ3-F1
#
_cell.length_a   1.000
_cell.length_b   1.000
_cell.length_c   1.000
_cell.angle_alpha   90.00
_cell.angle_beta   90.00
_cell.angle_gamma   90.00
#
_symmetry.space_group_name_H-M   'P 1'
#
loop_
_entity.id
_entity.type
_entity.pdbx_description
1 polymer ?
#
loop_
_entity_poly.entity_id
_entity_poly.type
_entity_poly.pdbx_seq_one_letter_code
_entity_poly.pdbx_strand_id
1 'polypeptide(L)'
;MKKILLVLFLVLAGCSSAPQNKTDDQTAAAEEKTETTEAKSDFGFTLNEFIDEYNKNIDSIDMDVIEEPLSRLDKDGELNETKENFVQILANEKDNSNTDRDYIISGMFNKQDVLTGINLISNSDDYSKPSMKGMGAAYILFVTMGFSQDDLNKALKEADPDYSLSNDICDLTLKLRPNFKMFIIEIRPLK
;
A
#
# COMPACT_ATOMS: atom_id res chain seq x y z
N MET A 1 -10.79 2.83 33.46
CA MET A 1 -11.78 2.53 32.41
C MET A 1 -12.59 3.80 32.13
N LYS A 2 -12.23 4.55 31.10
CA LYS A 2 -12.98 5.76 30.66
C LYS A 2 -13.69 5.41 29.36
N LYS A 3 -15.03 5.49 29.38
CA LYS A 3 -15.90 5.32 28.22
C LYS A 3 -15.97 6.65 27.49
N ILE A 4 -15.64 6.67 26.20
CA ILE A 4 -15.85 7.85 25.34
C ILE A 4 -17.12 7.59 24.54
N LEU A 5 -18.10 8.47 24.77
CA LEU A 5 -19.42 8.49 24.16
C LEU A 5 -19.30 9.18 22.79
N LEU A 6 -19.60 8.48 21.71
CA LEU A 6 -19.60 9.04 20.35
C LEU A 6 -21.02 9.45 20.00
N VAL A 7 -21.26 10.76 19.96
CA VAL A 7 -22.54 11.37 19.61
C VAL A 7 -22.64 11.45 18.08
N LEU A 8 -23.63 10.75 17.52
CA LEU A 8 -24.03 10.89 16.11
C LEU A 8 -24.65 12.28 15.88
N PHE A 9 -24.08 13.06 14.97
CA PHE A 9 -24.80 14.18 14.34
C PHE A 9 -25.58 13.67 13.13
N LEU A 10 -26.88 13.42 13.35
CA LEU A 10 -27.88 13.39 12.30
C LEU A 10 -28.22 14.83 11.92
N VAL A 11 -27.74 15.31 10.78
CA VAL A 11 -28.29 16.53 10.18
C VAL A 11 -29.45 16.13 9.28
N LEU A 12 -30.64 16.50 9.73
CA LEU A 12 -31.91 16.33 9.06
C LEU A 12 -31.97 17.12 7.75
N ALA A 13 -32.66 16.51 6.79
CA ALA A 13 -33.10 17.10 5.53
C ALA A 13 -33.80 18.46 5.72
N GLY A 14 -33.51 19.40 4.82
CA GLY A 14 -34.27 20.63 4.61
C GLY A 14 -34.66 20.78 3.16
N CYS A 15 -35.76 20.14 2.75
CA CYS A 15 -36.51 20.51 1.55
C CYS A 15 -37.44 21.68 1.89
N SER A 16 -37.35 22.83 1.22
CA SER A 16 -38.53 23.59 0.77
C SER A 16 -38.21 24.81 -0.10
N SER A 17 -38.79 24.82 -1.30
CA SER A 17 -39.39 25.96 -2.01
C SER A 17 -38.52 27.09 -2.60
N ALA A 18 -38.39 27.09 -3.93
CA ALA A 18 -38.23 28.27 -4.81
C ALA A 18 -39.63 28.86 -5.18
N PRO A 19 -39.83 30.04 -5.85
CA PRO A 19 -38.88 30.73 -6.75
C PRO A 19 -38.92 32.29 -6.85
N GLN A 20 -38.05 32.82 -7.75
CA GLN A 20 -37.93 34.16 -8.38
C GLN A 20 -37.13 35.25 -7.60
N ASN A 21 -36.23 36.06 -8.18
CA ASN A 21 -36.03 36.53 -9.57
C ASN A 21 -34.62 37.20 -9.77
N LYS A 22 -34.11 37.12 -11.01
CA LYS A 22 -33.15 38.00 -11.75
C LYS A 22 -31.61 37.99 -11.52
N THR A 23 -30.94 37.44 -12.54
CA THR A 23 -29.81 37.98 -13.34
C THR A 23 -28.46 38.26 -12.65
N ASP A 24 -27.45 37.42 -12.90
CA ASP A 24 -26.31 37.77 -13.77
C ASP A 24 -25.41 36.53 -14.00
N ASP A 25 -24.78 36.52 -15.17
CA ASP A 25 -23.91 35.48 -15.71
C ASP A 25 -22.76 35.08 -14.78
N GLN A 26 -22.68 33.79 -14.44
CA GLN A 26 -21.42 33.05 -14.38
C GLN A 26 -21.74 31.56 -14.25
N THR A 27 -21.80 30.89 -15.39
CA THR A 27 -21.75 29.43 -15.46
C THR A 27 -20.34 28.98 -15.08
N ALA A 28 -20.03 29.00 -13.79
CA ALA A 28 -19.03 28.12 -13.24
C ALA A 28 -19.66 26.72 -13.30
N ALA A 29 -19.25 25.94 -14.30
CA ALA A 29 -19.43 24.50 -14.25
C ALA A 29 -18.74 24.03 -12.98
N ALA A 30 -19.53 23.86 -11.91
CA ALA A 30 -19.14 23.00 -10.82
C ALA A 30 -19.02 21.62 -11.45
N GLU A 31 -17.79 21.25 -11.80
CA GLU A 31 -17.41 19.86 -11.89
C GLU A 31 -17.83 19.25 -10.55
N GLU A 32 -18.98 18.59 -10.53
CA GLU A 32 -19.23 17.51 -9.59
C GLU A 32 -18.03 16.58 -9.78
N LYS A 33 -17.01 16.75 -8.94
CA LYS A 33 -16.13 15.65 -8.60
C LYS A 33 -17.07 14.62 -7.99
N THR A 34 -17.59 13.76 -8.84
CA THR A 34 -17.99 12.43 -8.45
C THR A 34 -16.78 11.86 -7.76
N GLU A 35 -16.77 11.91 -6.42
CA GLU A 35 -15.97 11.02 -5.61
C GLU A 35 -16.42 9.63 -6.02
N THR A 36 -15.78 9.07 -7.04
CA THR A 36 -15.82 7.64 -7.32
C THR A 36 -15.29 6.99 -6.07
N THR A 37 -16.20 6.56 -5.20
CA THR A 37 -15.85 5.81 -4.01
C THR A 37 -15.25 4.51 -4.54
N GLU A 38 -13.91 4.43 -4.52
CA GLU A 38 -13.21 3.21 -4.91
C GLU A 38 -13.79 2.04 -4.11
N ALA A 39 -14.16 0.96 -4.79
CA ALA A 39 -14.70 -0.21 -4.13
C ALA A 39 -13.64 -0.80 -3.19
N LYS A 40 -14.05 -1.14 -1.96
CA LYS A 40 -13.18 -1.86 -1.04
C LYS A 40 -12.85 -3.23 -1.61
N SER A 41 -11.59 -3.60 -1.48
CA SER A 41 -11.10 -4.94 -1.82
C SER A 41 -11.47 -5.97 -0.74
N ASP A 42 -11.16 -7.23 -1.00
CA ASP A 42 -11.29 -8.31 -0.02
C ASP A 42 -10.39 -8.12 1.21
N PHE A 43 -9.41 -7.20 1.16
CA PHE A 43 -8.67 -6.77 2.34
C PHE A 43 -9.51 -5.91 3.30
N GLY A 44 -10.67 -5.40 2.87
CA GLY A 44 -11.48 -4.45 3.64
C GLY A 44 -11.05 -2.98 3.51
N PHE A 45 -10.09 -2.69 2.63
CA PHE A 45 -9.62 -1.33 2.31
C PHE A 45 -9.47 -1.08 0.80
N THR A 46 -9.36 0.20 0.43
CA THR A 46 -8.99 0.66 -0.93
C THR A 46 -7.47 0.84 -1.06
N LEU A 47 -6.97 0.99 -2.30
CA LEU A 47 -5.53 1.26 -2.51
C LEU A 47 -5.12 2.59 -1.84
N ASN A 48 -5.95 3.63 -1.94
CA ASN A 48 -5.65 4.92 -1.33
C ASN A 48 -5.56 4.82 0.20
N GLU A 49 -6.48 4.08 0.84
CA GLU A 49 -6.42 3.83 2.30
C GLU A 49 -5.10 3.12 2.68
N PHE A 50 -4.65 2.16 1.88
CA PHE A 50 -3.35 1.49 2.10
C PHE A 50 -2.16 2.44 1.93
N ILE A 51 -2.14 3.24 0.84
CA ILE A 51 -1.07 4.20 0.55
C ILE A 51 -0.95 5.23 1.67
N ASP A 52 -2.08 5.77 2.14
CA ASP A 52 -2.10 6.76 3.20
C ASP A 52 -1.52 6.20 4.52
N GLU A 53 -1.90 4.98 4.90
CA GLU A 53 -1.39 4.37 6.13
C GLU A 53 0.10 3.99 6.00
N TYR A 54 0.54 3.47 4.85
CA TYR A 54 1.97 3.21 4.60
C TYR A 54 2.80 4.49 4.71
N ASN A 55 2.35 5.55 4.05
CA ASN A 55 3.06 6.83 4.03
C ASN A 55 3.10 7.50 5.41
N LYS A 56 2.05 7.35 6.21
CA LYS A 56 2.03 7.77 7.61
C LYS A 56 3.00 6.96 8.48
N ASN A 57 3.16 5.67 8.20
CA ASN A 57 4.13 4.83 8.89
C ASN A 57 5.58 5.22 8.57
N ILE A 58 5.87 5.67 7.34
CA ILE A 58 7.19 6.26 7.00
C ILE A 58 7.52 7.43 7.92
N ASP A 59 6.56 8.33 8.17
CA ASP A 59 6.79 9.56 8.92
C ASP A 59 6.90 9.33 10.45
N SER A 60 6.34 8.22 10.95
CA SER A 60 6.17 7.99 12.39
C SER A 60 7.10 6.92 12.97
N ILE A 61 7.64 6.05 12.14
CA ILE A 61 8.55 4.99 12.57
C ILE A 61 9.98 5.52 12.49
N ASP A 62 10.68 5.44 13.62
CA ASP A 62 12.11 5.73 13.69
C ASP A 62 12.88 4.68 12.87
N MET A 63 13.43 5.11 11.75
CA MET A 63 14.18 4.30 10.81
C MET A 63 15.67 4.68 10.81
N ASP A 64 16.23 5.17 11.92
CA ASP A 64 17.64 5.56 12.05
C ASP A 64 18.65 4.46 11.62
N VAL A 65 18.21 3.21 11.50
CA VAL A 65 19.00 2.06 11.00
C VAL A 65 19.03 1.97 9.47
N ILE A 66 18.09 2.62 8.79
CA ILE A 66 17.99 2.71 7.34
C ILE A 66 18.68 4.02 7.00
N GLU A 67 19.90 3.92 6.47
CA GLU A 67 20.77 5.07 6.20
C GLU A 67 20.13 6.15 5.30
N GLU A 68 19.00 5.85 4.66
CA GLU A 68 18.40 6.65 3.60
C GLU A 68 16.88 6.69 3.69
N PRO A 69 16.25 7.83 3.36
CA PRO A 69 14.79 7.94 3.37
C PRO A 69 14.16 7.03 2.32
N LEU A 70 13.03 6.42 2.69
CA LEU A 70 12.17 5.67 1.78
C LEU A 70 11.23 6.63 1.04
N SER A 71 10.92 6.33 -0.22
CA SER A 71 9.90 7.03 -0.97
C SER A 71 8.52 6.70 -0.43
N ARG A 72 7.68 7.73 -0.44
CA ARG A 72 6.25 7.59 -0.28
C ARG A 72 5.68 6.81 -1.46
N LEU A 73 4.66 6.00 -1.21
CA LEU A 73 3.91 5.35 -2.26
C LEU A 73 3.08 6.38 -3.02
N ASP A 74 3.02 6.20 -4.33
CA ASP A 74 2.24 6.99 -5.26
C ASP A 74 1.42 6.08 -6.17
N LYS A 75 0.13 6.37 -6.33
CA LYS A 75 -0.77 5.60 -7.19
C LYS A 75 -0.65 5.96 -8.66
N ASP A 76 -0.01 7.08 -8.97
CA ASP A 76 0.16 7.59 -10.34
C ASP A 76 1.41 7.00 -11.03
N GLY A 77 2.00 5.94 -10.45
CA GLY A 77 3.13 5.23 -11.04
C GLY A 77 2.80 4.46 -12.32
N GLU A 78 3.75 3.66 -12.80
CA GLU A 78 3.57 2.87 -14.01
C GLU A 78 2.52 1.76 -13.82
N LEU A 79 1.52 1.71 -14.72
CA LEU A 79 0.51 0.65 -14.77
C LEU A 79 0.82 -0.33 -15.90
N ASN A 80 1.03 -1.59 -15.54
CA ASN A 80 1.35 -2.67 -16.47
C ASN A 80 0.19 -3.65 -16.61
N GLU A 81 -0.33 -3.82 -17.83
CA GLU A 81 -1.33 -4.84 -18.12
C GLU A 81 -0.69 -6.21 -18.32
N THR A 82 -1.24 -7.22 -17.64
CA THR A 82 -0.93 -8.63 -17.86
C THR A 82 -2.16 -9.36 -18.42
N LYS A 83 -1.97 -10.65 -18.79
CA LYS A 83 -3.07 -11.47 -19.35
C LYS A 83 -4.32 -11.47 -18.48
N GLU A 84 -4.14 -11.60 -17.17
CA GLU A 84 -5.25 -11.79 -16.21
C GLU A 84 -5.46 -10.58 -15.29
N ASN A 85 -4.45 -9.73 -15.10
CA ASN A 85 -4.43 -8.71 -14.06
C ASN A 85 -3.76 -7.41 -14.53
N PHE A 86 -3.86 -6.35 -13.74
CA PHE A 86 -3.03 -5.16 -13.83
C PHE A 86 -2.06 -5.09 -12.65
N VAL A 87 -0.89 -4.51 -12.88
CA VAL A 87 0.13 -4.26 -11.85
C VAL A 87 0.45 -2.78 -11.83
N GLN A 88 0.11 -2.10 -10.75
CA GLN A 88 0.42 -0.69 -10.51
C GLN A 88 1.71 -0.61 -9.70
N ILE A 89 2.76 -0.01 -10.24
CA ILE A 89 3.98 0.30 -9.49
C ILE A 89 3.66 1.48 -8.56
N LEU A 90 3.92 1.29 -7.27
CA LEU A 90 3.66 2.27 -6.21
C LEU A 90 4.93 2.97 -5.73
N ALA A 91 6.05 2.23 -5.75
CA ALA A 91 7.39 2.75 -5.52
C ALA A 91 8.39 1.89 -6.27
N ASN A 92 9.46 2.52 -6.76
CA ASN A 92 10.61 1.86 -7.38
C ASN A 92 11.85 2.69 -7.07
N GLU A 93 12.76 2.14 -6.26
CA GLU A 93 13.91 2.87 -5.79
C GLU A 93 15.17 2.02 -5.74
N LYS A 94 16.27 2.64 -6.14
CA LYS A 94 17.62 2.10 -5.96
C LYS A 94 18.18 2.53 -4.61
N ASP A 95 19.02 1.67 -4.02
CA ASP A 95 19.89 2.07 -2.92
C ASP A 95 20.91 3.09 -3.46
N ASN A 96 21.21 4.17 -2.73
CA ASN A 96 22.21 5.11 -3.24
C ASN A 96 23.64 4.55 -3.13
N SER A 97 23.88 3.65 -2.16
CA SER A 97 25.20 3.04 -1.93
C SER A 97 25.55 1.94 -2.94
N ASN A 98 24.56 1.29 -3.54
CA ASN A 98 24.75 0.30 -4.59
C ASN A 98 23.52 0.23 -5.51
N THR A 99 23.65 0.74 -6.73
CA THR A 99 22.54 0.80 -7.70
C THR A 99 22.12 -0.55 -8.29
N ASP A 100 22.90 -1.61 -8.03
CA ASP A 100 22.51 -3.00 -8.37
C ASP A 100 21.50 -3.55 -7.36
N ARG A 101 21.25 -2.82 -6.27
CA ARG A 101 20.21 -3.10 -5.29
C ARG A 101 19.09 -2.09 -5.42
N ASP A 102 17.88 -2.61 -5.50
CA ASP A 102 16.67 -1.82 -5.56
C ASP A 102 15.51 -2.55 -4.91
N TYR A 103 14.39 -1.85 -4.80
CA TYR A 103 13.13 -2.47 -4.45
C TYR A 103 11.98 -1.86 -5.25
N ILE A 104 10.92 -2.65 -5.40
CA ILE A 104 9.68 -2.28 -6.06
C ILE A 104 8.53 -2.68 -5.14
N ILE A 105 7.62 -1.75 -4.86
CA ILE A 105 6.29 -2.06 -4.29
C ILE A 105 5.26 -1.91 -5.39
N SER A 106 4.33 -2.87 -5.47
CA SER A 106 3.25 -2.84 -6.46
C SER A 106 1.91 -3.32 -5.89
N GLY A 107 0.83 -2.71 -6.37
CA GLY A 107 -0.54 -3.19 -6.21
C GLY A 107 -0.95 -4.07 -7.39
N MET A 108 -1.67 -5.15 -7.13
CA MET A 108 -2.20 -6.07 -8.13
C MET A 108 -3.71 -5.94 -8.22
N PHE A 109 -4.25 -5.80 -9.43
CA PHE A 109 -5.68 -5.61 -9.67
C PHE A 109 -6.22 -6.66 -10.62
N ASN A 110 -7.43 -7.14 -10.38
CA ASN A 110 -8.13 -7.96 -11.36
C ASN A 110 -8.70 -7.09 -12.49
N LYS A 111 -9.35 -7.71 -13.50
CA LYS A 111 -9.98 -6.98 -14.62
C LYS A 111 -11.17 -6.09 -14.22
N GLN A 112 -11.65 -6.20 -12.99
CA GLN A 112 -12.69 -5.34 -12.41
C GLN A 112 -12.11 -4.17 -11.60
N ASP A 113 -10.79 -3.95 -11.69
CA ASP A 113 -10.07 -2.88 -10.99
C ASP A 113 -10.13 -3.00 -9.46
N VAL A 114 -10.31 -4.23 -8.96
CA VAL A 114 -10.29 -4.53 -7.52
C VAL A 114 -8.89 -4.96 -7.12
N LEU A 115 -8.35 -4.35 -6.06
CA LEU A 115 -7.07 -4.74 -5.47
C LEU A 115 -7.14 -6.20 -4.96
N THR A 116 -6.27 -7.05 -5.47
CA THR A 116 -6.18 -8.49 -5.15
C THR A 116 -4.87 -8.87 -4.47
N GLY A 117 -3.91 -7.94 -4.41
CA GLY A 117 -2.64 -8.21 -3.78
C GLY A 117 -1.73 -7.01 -3.72
N ILE A 118 -0.76 -7.07 -2.82
CA ILE A 118 0.35 -6.12 -2.72
C ILE A 118 1.63 -6.95 -2.75
N ASN A 119 2.61 -6.53 -3.53
CA ASN A 119 3.92 -7.19 -3.61
C ASN A 119 5.04 -6.22 -3.31
N LEU A 120 6.07 -6.72 -2.63
CA LEU A 120 7.38 -6.11 -2.59
C LEU A 120 8.39 -7.07 -3.24
N ILE A 121 9.20 -6.54 -4.14
CA ILE A 121 10.38 -7.20 -4.68
C ILE A 121 11.58 -6.41 -4.18
N SER A 122 12.58 -7.08 -3.62
CA SER A 122 13.85 -6.46 -3.27
C SER A 122 14.99 -7.26 -3.87
N ASN A 123 15.74 -6.59 -4.75
CA ASN A 123 16.91 -7.15 -5.41
C ASN A 123 18.14 -7.05 -4.51
N SER A 124 18.99 -8.05 -4.64
CA SER A 124 20.27 -8.20 -3.95
C SER A 124 21.40 -8.09 -4.95
N ASP A 125 22.58 -7.72 -4.46
CA ASP A 125 23.78 -7.70 -5.28
C ASP A 125 24.35 -9.11 -5.54
N ASP A 126 25.49 -9.16 -6.24
CA ASP A 126 26.23 -10.39 -6.52
C ASP A 126 26.69 -11.16 -5.26
N TYR A 127 26.75 -10.49 -4.10
CA TYR A 127 27.09 -11.08 -2.82
C TYR A 127 25.87 -11.49 -2.00
N SER A 128 24.68 -11.51 -2.62
CA SER A 128 23.40 -11.81 -1.98
C SER A 128 23.08 -10.90 -0.80
N LYS A 129 23.58 -9.65 -0.82
CA LYS A 129 23.21 -8.64 0.17
C LYS A 129 21.93 -7.94 -0.30
N PRO A 130 20.85 -7.95 0.50
CA PRO A 130 19.59 -7.32 0.12
C PRO A 130 19.72 -5.78 0.07
N SER A 131 18.79 -5.14 -0.65
CA SER A 131 18.63 -3.69 -0.61
C SER A 131 18.27 -3.22 0.79
N MET A 132 19.02 -2.25 1.32
CA MET A 132 18.74 -1.68 2.65
C MET A 132 17.41 -0.93 2.64
N LYS A 133 17.13 -0.18 1.57
CA LYS A 133 15.81 0.46 1.40
C LYS A 133 14.70 -0.58 1.25
N GLY A 134 14.96 -1.67 0.52
CA GLY A 134 14.01 -2.78 0.38
C GLY A 134 13.68 -3.46 1.69
N MET A 135 14.67 -3.65 2.58
CA MET A 135 14.44 -4.13 3.94
C MET A 135 13.60 -3.15 4.78
N GLY A 136 13.82 -1.84 4.60
CA GLY A 136 12.98 -0.81 5.20
C GLY A 136 11.55 -0.83 4.74
N ALA A 137 11.37 -0.82 3.43
CA ALA A 137 10.08 -0.91 2.79
C ALA A 137 9.33 -2.19 3.22
N ALA A 138 10.05 -3.32 3.36
CA ALA A 138 9.48 -4.55 3.91
C ALA A 138 8.98 -4.38 5.34
N TYR A 139 9.75 -3.71 6.21
CA TYR A 139 9.32 -3.44 7.58
C TYR A 139 8.07 -2.55 7.64
N ILE A 140 8.06 -1.44 6.89
CA ILE A 140 6.89 -0.55 6.83
C ILE A 140 5.67 -1.26 6.26
N LEU A 141 5.88 -2.10 5.24
CA LEU A 141 4.81 -2.92 4.67
C LEU A 141 4.22 -3.89 5.70
N PHE A 142 5.06 -4.56 6.50
CA PHE A 142 4.60 -5.44 7.57
C PHE A 142 3.76 -4.68 8.60
N VAL A 143 4.26 -3.55 9.10
CA VAL A 143 3.55 -2.74 10.10
C VAL A 143 2.23 -2.19 9.56
N THR A 144 2.23 -1.72 8.31
CA THR A 144 1.02 -1.23 7.62
C THR A 144 -0.05 -2.31 7.53
N MET A 145 0.36 -3.57 7.34
CA MET A 145 -0.55 -4.72 7.27
C MET A 145 -0.87 -5.33 8.64
N GLY A 146 -0.46 -4.70 9.74
CA GLY A 146 -0.76 -5.14 11.10
C GLY A 146 0.16 -6.24 11.65
N PHE A 147 1.30 -6.49 11.02
CA PHE A 147 2.35 -7.38 11.53
C PHE A 147 3.41 -6.61 12.31
N SER A 148 4.19 -7.33 13.10
CA SER A 148 5.29 -6.78 13.90
C SER A 148 6.65 -6.91 13.21
N GLN A 149 7.66 -6.21 13.73
CA GLN A 149 9.06 -6.41 13.33
C GLN A 149 9.53 -7.85 13.62
N ASP A 150 9.05 -8.45 14.71
CA ASP A 150 9.39 -9.83 15.06
C ASP A 150 8.87 -10.83 14.03
N ASP A 151 7.71 -10.56 13.44
CA ASP A 151 7.16 -11.38 12.35
C ASP A 151 8.04 -11.31 11.10
N LEU A 152 8.54 -10.12 10.74
CA LEU A 152 9.49 -9.96 9.63
C LEU A 152 10.80 -10.70 9.90
N ASN A 153 11.36 -10.51 11.10
CA ASN A 153 12.59 -11.19 11.51
C ASN A 153 12.44 -12.71 11.47
N LYS A 154 11.28 -13.22 11.92
CA LYS A 154 10.95 -14.63 11.85
C LYS A 154 10.84 -15.11 10.40
N ALA A 155 10.12 -14.38 9.55
CA ALA A 155 9.95 -14.74 8.15
C ALA A 155 11.29 -14.81 7.39
N LEU A 156 12.16 -13.83 7.60
CA LEU A 156 13.50 -13.81 7.00
C LEU A 156 14.39 -14.97 7.47
N LYS A 157 14.23 -15.39 8.73
CA LYS A 157 14.99 -16.50 9.32
C LYS A 157 14.47 -17.86 8.87
N GLU A 158 13.16 -18.02 8.73
CA GLU A 158 12.50 -19.31 8.53
C GLU A 158 12.18 -19.62 7.06
N ALA A 159 12.21 -18.64 6.16
CA ALA A 159 11.95 -18.87 4.74
C ALA A 159 13.01 -19.78 4.09
N ASP A 160 12.56 -20.96 3.63
CA ASP A 160 13.35 -21.90 2.84
C ASP A 160 12.45 -22.77 1.92
N PRO A 161 12.19 -22.37 0.66
CA PRO A 161 12.43 -21.03 0.11
C PRO A 161 11.32 -20.03 0.51
N ASP A 162 10.21 -20.51 1.08
CA ASP A 162 9.01 -19.74 1.36
C ASP A 162 8.64 -19.85 2.84
N TYR A 163 8.11 -18.78 3.42
CA TYR A 163 7.50 -18.77 4.75
C TYR A 163 6.25 -17.88 4.74
N SER A 164 5.17 -18.36 5.36
CA SER A 164 3.89 -17.64 5.40
C SER A 164 3.41 -17.38 6.81
N LEU A 165 2.73 -16.26 6.98
CA LEU A 165 2.08 -15.79 8.19
C LEU A 165 0.75 -15.14 7.81
N SER A 166 -0.21 -15.20 8.72
CA SER A 166 -1.57 -14.69 8.48
C SER A 166 -2.04 -13.88 9.68
N ASN A 167 -2.90 -12.90 9.42
CA ASN A 167 -3.69 -12.22 10.44
C ASN A 167 -5.17 -12.21 10.02
N ASP A 168 -5.98 -11.33 10.61
CA ASP A 168 -7.41 -11.17 10.30
C ASP A 168 -7.69 -10.42 8.99
N ILE A 169 -6.66 -9.85 8.35
CA ILE A 169 -6.77 -9.05 7.13
C ILE A 169 -6.22 -9.81 5.92
N CYS A 170 -5.10 -10.52 6.08
CA CYS A 170 -4.34 -11.04 4.95
C CYS A 170 -3.45 -12.25 5.28
N ASP A 171 -3.06 -12.94 4.21
CA ASP A 171 -1.92 -13.85 4.17
C ASP A 171 -0.70 -13.11 3.60
N LEU A 172 0.43 -13.20 4.29
CA LEU A 172 1.73 -12.72 3.84
C LEU A 172 2.65 -13.90 3.60
N THR A 173 3.30 -13.94 2.45
CA THR A 173 4.32 -14.94 2.11
C THR A 173 5.63 -14.26 1.74
N LEU A 174 6.70 -14.56 2.49
CA LEU A 174 8.07 -14.19 2.15
C LEU A 174 8.70 -15.33 1.36
N LYS A 175 9.34 -14.98 0.25
CA LYS A 175 9.94 -15.89 -0.73
C LYS A 175 11.39 -15.50 -0.97
N LEU A 176 12.33 -16.32 -0.53
CA LEU A 176 13.74 -16.18 -0.86
C LEU A 176 14.00 -16.81 -2.23
N ARG A 177 14.62 -16.05 -3.14
CA ARG A 177 14.93 -16.49 -4.50
C ARG A 177 16.41 -16.26 -4.81
N PRO A 178 17.33 -17.07 -4.24
CA PRO A 178 18.78 -16.86 -4.40
C PRO A 178 19.23 -16.88 -5.87
N ASN A 179 18.66 -17.76 -6.70
CA ASN A 179 18.97 -17.85 -8.13
C ASN A 179 18.61 -16.58 -8.92
N PHE A 180 17.67 -15.79 -8.39
CA PHE A 180 17.24 -14.52 -8.97
C PHE A 180 17.78 -13.32 -8.17
N LYS A 181 18.64 -13.57 -7.17
CA LYS A 181 19.21 -12.55 -6.27
C LYS A 181 18.15 -11.59 -5.73
N MET A 182 17.06 -12.14 -5.20
CA MET A 182 15.97 -11.32 -4.69
C MET A 182 15.25 -12.02 -3.55
N PHE A 183 14.52 -11.23 -2.76
CA PHE A 183 13.40 -11.74 -1.99
C PHE A 183 12.11 -11.06 -2.44
N ILE A 184 11.00 -11.75 -2.24
CA ILE A 184 9.66 -11.29 -2.59
C ILE A 184 8.78 -11.39 -1.35
N ILE A 185 7.98 -10.37 -1.08
CA ILE A 185 6.87 -10.44 -0.14
C ILE A 185 5.60 -10.34 -0.96
N GLU A 186 4.73 -11.33 -0.83
CA GLU A 186 3.41 -11.35 -1.44
C GLU A 186 2.35 -11.27 -0.36
N ILE A 187 1.45 -10.30 -0.47
CA ILE A 187 0.35 -10.07 0.46
C ILE A 187 -0.96 -10.25 -0.29
N ARG A 188 -1.82 -11.14 0.20
CA ARG A 188 -3.09 -11.51 -0.43
C ARG A 188 -4.22 -11.44 0.60
N PRO A 189 -5.45 -11.10 0.20
CA PRO A 189 -6.58 -11.13 1.13
C PRO A 189 -6.85 -12.56 1.58
N LEU A 190 -7.48 -12.72 2.74
CA LEU A 190 -7.96 -14.03 3.19
C LEU A 190 -8.99 -14.58 2.20
N LYS A 191 -8.93 -15.89 1.93
CA LYS A 191 -9.89 -16.59 1.05
C LYS A 191 -11.21 -16.91 1.74
#